data_AF-A0A932Y1Q6-F1
#
_entry.id   AF-A0A932Y1Q6-F1
#
_cell.length_a   1.000
_cell.length_b   1.000
_cell.length_c   1.000
_cell.angle_alpha   90.00
_cell.angle_beta   90.00
_cell.angle_gamma   90.00
#
_symmetry.space_group_name_H-M   'P 1'
#
loop_
_entity.id
_entity.type
_entity.pdbx_description
1 polymer ?
#
loop_
_entity_poly.entity_id
_entity_poly.type
_entity_poly.pdbx_seq_one_letter_code
_entity_poly.pdbx_strand_id
1 'polypeptide(L)'
;MLNMGFFVGWIVVNSGWIPGFAQPDPFPFVLLTTMVSLEAIVLTVIVLVSQNRQSYISALREELDLQVNLLAEREVTKVLKLLIELHRHLGTDSIEDRELASMLKETDPSYIVRTLETQMQSEKPRTLPQVVAARLVKGKARHG
;
A
#
# COMPACT_ATOMS: atom_id res chain seq x y z
N MET A 1 9.32 27.29 -9.71
CA MET A 1 9.21 28.73 -10.04
C MET A 1 10.37 29.24 -10.89
N LEU A 2 11.61 28.80 -10.65
CA LEU A 2 12.79 29.19 -11.44
C LEU A 2 12.67 28.86 -12.95
N ASN A 3 12.25 27.64 -13.29
CA ASN A 3 12.08 27.22 -14.70
C ASN A 3 11.07 28.09 -15.47
N MET A 4 9.98 28.50 -14.81
CA MET A 4 8.97 29.37 -15.44
C MET A 4 9.55 30.74 -15.82
N GLY A 5 10.38 31.33 -14.95
CA GLY A 5 11.08 32.57 -15.27
C GLY A 5 12.11 32.42 -16.39
N PHE A 6 12.82 31.29 -16.42
CA PHE A 6 13.75 30.96 -17.50
C PHE A 6 13.04 30.81 -18.85
N PHE A 7 11.92 30.08 -18.90
CA PHE A 7 11.12 29.91 -20.12
C PHE A 7 10.58 31.24 -20.65
N VAL A 8 10.01 32.06 -19.77
CA VAL A 8 9.48 33.38 -20.15
C VAL A 8 10.61 34.28 -20.66
N GLY A 9 11.76 34.31 -19.98
CA GLY A 9 12.94 35.05 -20.42
C GLY A 9 13.47 34.59 -21.77
N TRP A 10 13.56 33.27 -21.99
CA TRP A 10 14.03 32.68 -23.25
C TRP A 10 13.12 33.01 -24.43
N ILE A 11 11.80 32.94 -24.22
CA ILE A 11 10.80 33.29 -25.25
C ILE A 11 10.89 34.78 -25.60
N VAL A 12 11.03 35.67 -24.61
CA VAL A 12 11.14 37.12 -24.86
C VAL A 12 12.41 37.46 -25.65
N VAL A 13 13.56 36.86 -25.30
CA VAL A 13 14.83 37.06 -26.03
C VAL A 13 14.75 36.55 -27.47
N ASN A 14 14.09 35.41 -27.70
CA ASN A 14 13.95 34.83 -29.03
C ASN A 14 12.80 35.40 -29.87
N SER A 15 11.90 36.20 -29.29
CA SER A 15 10.77 36.85 -29.99
C SER A 15 11.19 38.02 -30.90
N GLY A 16 12.49 38.31 -31.03
CA GLY A 16 13.00 39.31 -31.97
C GLY A 16 12.70 40.78 -31.62
N TRP A 17 12.31 41.06 -30.37
CA TRP A 17 12.07 42.43 -29.89
C TRP A 17 13.34 43.28 -29.71
N ILE A 18 14.53 42.68 -29.85
CA ILE A 18 15.82 43.37 -29.71
C ILE A 18 16.43 43.58 -31.10
N PRO A 19 16.46 44.82 -31.64
CA PRO A 19 17.06 45.08 -32.95
C PRO A 19 18.57 44.87 -32.90
N GLY A 20 19.09 44.00 -33.78
CA GLY A 20 20.53 43.72 -33.92
C GLY A 20 21.01 42.38 -33.33
N PHE A 21 20.14 41.62 -32.66
CA PHE A 21 20.47 40.28 -32.16
C PHE A 21 19.95 39.19 -33.11
N ALA A 22 20.81 38.27 -33.55
CA ALA A 22 20.38 37.08 -34.29
C ALA A 22 19.49 36.23 -33.37
N GLN A 23 18.38 35.70 -33.87
CA GLN A 23 17.48 34.81 -33.11
C GLN A 23 18.20 33.46 -32.92
N PRO A 24 18.73 33.13 -31.72
CA PRO A 24 19.51 31.91 -31.54
C PRO A 24 18.65 30.64 -31.61
N ASP A 25 17.36 30.72 -31.26
CA ASP A 25 16.40 29.61 -31.29
C ASP A 25 15.04 30.11 -31.80
N PRO A 26 14.85 30.26 -33.13
CA PRO A 26 13.59 30.70 -33.71
C PRO A 26 12.44 29.74 -33.37
N PHE A 27 11.21 30.26 -33.39
CA PHE A 27 10.02 29.42 -33.26
C PHE A 27 10.10 28.28 -34.30
N PRO A 28 10.10 27.00 -33.89
CA PRO A 28 9.44 26.42 -32.71
C PRO A 28 10.29 26.11 -31.46
N PHE A 29 11.42 26.78 -31.21
CA PHE A 29 12.28 26.59 -30.02
C PHE A 29 12.82 25.15 -29.83
N VAL A 30 13.56 24.66 -30.83
CA VAL A 30 14.03 23.25 -30.86
C VAL A 30 15.06 23.00 -29.76
N LEU A 31 15.95 23.95 -29.48
CA LEU A 31 16.99 23.77 -28.46
C LEU A 31 16.39 23.66 -27.06
N LEU A 32 15.44 24.54 -26.75
CA LEU A 32 14.74 24.53 -25.47
C LEU A 32 13.94 23.24 -25.28
N THR A 33 13.18 22.83 -26.29
CA THR A 33 12.36 21.61 -26.24
C THR A 33 13.23 20.36 -26.06
N THR A 34 14.39 20.32 -26.69
CA THR A 34 15.34 19.20 -26.56
C THR A 34 15.94 19.14 -25.16
N MET A 35 16.36 20.28 -24.60
CA MET A 35 16.89 20.34 -23.24
C MET A 35 15.85 19.90 -22.21
N VAL A 36 14.63 20.42 -22.31
CA VAL A 36 13.54 20.10 -21.37
C VAL A 36 13.13 18.64 -21.46
N SER A 37 13.06 18.07 -22.67
CA SER A 37 12.72 16.64 -22.83
C SER A 37 13.79 15.74 -22.21
N LEU A 38 15.07 16.09 -22.34
CA LEU A 38 16.16 15.38 -21.68
C LEU A 38 16.07 15.48 -20.15
N GLU A 39 15.84 16.69 -19.62
CA GLU A 39 15.64 16.90 -18.18
C GLU A 39 14.47 16.05 -17.65
N ALA A 40 13.36 16.03 -18.38
CA ALA A 40 12.18 15.25 -18.01
C ALA A 40 12.46 13.73 -17.99
N ILE A 41 13.22 13.20 -18.96
CA ILE A 41 13.61 11.78 -18.98
C ILE A 41 14.45 11.46 -17.75
N VAL A 42 15.47 12.27 -17.45
CA VAL A 42 16.34 12.07 -16.29
C VAL A 42 15.54 12.08 -14.99
N LEU A 43 14.64 13.06 -14.81
CA LEU A 43 13.76 13.13 -13.64
C LEU A 43 12.85 11.91 -13.54
N THR A 44 12.27 11.47 -14.64
CA THR A 44 11.39 10.30 -14.68
C THR A 44 12.13 9.04 -14.28
N VAL A 45 13.36 8.84 -14.75
CA VAL A 45 14.19 7.69 -14.36
C VAL A 45 14.53 7.73 -12.88
N ILE A 46 14.94 8.89 -12.35
CA ILE A 46 15.22 9.05 -10.91
C ILE A 46 13.97 8.73 -10.08
N VAL A 47 12.81 9.22 -10.50
CA VAL A 47 11.53 8.95 -9.86
C VAL A 47 11.20 7.45 -9.91
N LEU A 48 11.33 6.80 -11.06
CA LEU A 48 11.06 5.36 -11.21
C LEU A 48 11.97 4.50 -10.33
N VAL A 49 13.27 4.82 -10.28
CA VAL A 49 14.21 4.11 -9.41
C VAL A 49 13.86 4.33 -7.94
N SER A 50 13.51 5.56 -7.56
CA SER A 50 13.08 5.89 -6.19
C SER A 50 11.78 5.16 -5.81
N GLN A 51 10.80 5.14 -6.71
CA GLN A 51 9.54 4.42 -6.55
C GLN A 51 9.76 2.92 -6.42
N ASN A 52 10.61 2.34 -7.27
CA ASN A 52 10.93 0.92 -7.20
C ASN A 52 11.59 0.54 -5.87
N ARG A 53 12.54 1.36 -5.40
CA ARG A 53 13.19 1.17 -4.10
C ARG A 53 12.19 1.30 -2.95
N GLN A 54 11.32 2.30 -2.98
CA GLN A 54 10.28 2.48 -1.97
C GLN A 54 9.29 1.33 -1.96
N SER A 55 8.87 0.84 -3.13
CA SER A 55 7.98 -0.33 -3.26
C SER A 55 8.58 -1.57 -2.60
N TYR A 56 9.86 -1.86 -2.89
CA TYR A 56 10.58 -2.97 -2.26
C TYR A 56 10.65 -2.84 -0.73
N ILE A 57 10.99 -1.65 -0.22
CA ILE A 57 11.05 -1.40 1.23
C ILE A 57 9.67 -1.56 1.86
N SER A 58 8.62 -1.05 1.22
CA SER A 58 7.24 -1.19 1.70
C SER A 58 6.81 -2.65 1.76
N ALA A 59 7.12 -3.47 0.76
CA ALA A 59 6.81 -4.89 0.75
C ALA A 59 7.52 -5.65 1.89
N LEU A 60 8.81 -5.36 2.10
CA LEU A 60 9.57 -5.96 3.22
C LEU A 60 9.01 -5.55 4.58
N ARG A 61 8.62 -4.27 4.72
CA ARG A 61 8.00 -3.77 5.94
C ARG A 61 6.66 -4.46 6.21
N GLU A 62 5.83 -4.65 5.19
CA GLU A 62 4.55 -5.35 5.32
C GLU A 62 4.75 -6.81 5.76
N GLU A 63 5.74 -7.51 5.20
CA GLU A 63 6.08 -8.86 5.63
C GLU A 63 6.53 -8.90 7.10
N LEU A 64 7.41 -7.96 7.50
CA LEU A 64 7.88 -7.86 8.88
C LEU A 64 6.74 -7.53 9.85
N ASP A 65 5.89 -6.57 9.49
CA ASP A 65 4.74 -6.17 10.31
C ASP A 65 3.77 -7.36 10.51
N LEU A 66 3.53 -8.17 9.47
CA LEU A 66 2.75 -9.41 9.57
C LEU A 66 3.41 -10.41 10.54
N GLN A 67 4.72 -10.63 10.41
CA GLN A 67 5.45 -11.55 11.29
C GLN A 67 5.42 -11.11 12.75
N VAL A 68 5.64 -9.82 13.01
CA VAL A 68 5.57 -9.23 14.36
C VAL A 68 4.16 -9.38 14.93
N ASN A 69 3.13 -9.12 14.13
CA ASN A 69 1.74 -9.28 14.57
C ASN A 69 1.40 -10.73 14.92
N LEU A 70 1.82 -11.70 14.10
CA LEU A 70 1.63 -13.12 14.38
C LEU A 70 2.40 -13.57 15.63
N LEU A 71 3.60 -13.04 15.85
CA LEU A 71 4.36 -13.31 17.06
C LEU A 71 3.66 -12.74 18.30
N ALA A 72 3.23 -11.48 18.24
CA ALA A 72 2.49 -10.82 19.31
C ALA A 72 1.20 -11.58 19.67
N GLU A 73 0.45 -12.05 18.67
CA GLU A 73 -0.75 -12.86 18.88
C GLU A 73 -0.45 -14.17 19.61
N ARG A 74 0.64 -14.87 19.25
CA ARG A 74 1.09 -16.08 19.95
C ARG A 74 1.51 -15.78 21.39
N GLU A 75 2.22 -14.68 21.63
CA GLU A 75 2.62 -14.26 22.98
C GLU A 75 1.40 -13.91 23.84
N VAL A 76 0.45 -13.15 23.31
CA VAL A 76 -0.83 -12.83 23.99
C VAL A 76 -1.61 -14.11 24.30
N THR A 77 -1.72 -15.04 23.35
CA THR A 77 -2.39 -16.32 23.55
C THR A 77 -1.70 -17.15 24.65
N LYS A 78 -0.36 -17.16 24.69
CA LYS A 78 0.40 -17.83 25.75
C LYS A 78 0.15 -17.18 27.11
N VAL A 79 0.18 -15.85 27.18
CA VAL A 79 -0.12 -15.11 28.42
C VAL A 79 -1.54 -15.41 28.90
N LEU A 80 -2.52 -15.47 27.98
CA LEU A 80 -3.89 -15.82 28.29
C LEU A 80 -4.01 -17.25 28.84
N LYS A 81 -3.33 -18.23 28.22
CA LYS A 81 -3.26 -19.62 28.71
C LYS A 81 -2.68 -19.68 30.13
N LEU A 82 -1.60 -18.95 30.39
CA LEU A 82 -0.98 -18.89 31.72
C LEU A 82 -1.89 -18.23 32.75
N LEU A 83 -2.61 -17.18 32.37
CA LEU A 83 -3.56 -16.49 33.25
C LEU A 83 -4.72 -17.40 33.64
N ILE A 84 -5.25 -18.18 32.69
CA ILE A 84 -6.30 -19.18 32.95
C ILE A 84 -5.78 -20.26 33.90
N GLU A 85 -4.57 -20.78 33.69
CA GLU A 85 -3.97 -21.78 34.58
C GLU A 85 -3.80 -21.23 36.00
N LEU A 86 -3.37 -19.97 36.14
CA LEU A 86 -3.24 -19.29 37.42
C LEU A 86 -4.62 -19.08 38.09
N HIS A 87 -5.63 -18.66 37.33
CA HIS A 87 -7.00 -18.48 37.82
C HIS A 87 -7.58 -19.80 38.35
N ARG A 88 -7.36 -20.90 37.62
CA ARG A 88 -7.76 -22.25 38.04
C ARG A 88 -7.07 -22.67 39.34
N HIS A 89 -5.77 -22.38 39.49
CA HIS A 89 -5.02 -22.71 40.70
C HIS A 89 -5.51 -21.91 41.93
N LEU A 90 -6.00 -20.69 41.74
CA LEU A 90 -6.57 -19.86 42.81
C LEU A 90 -7.99 -20.30 43.24
N GLY A 91 -8.54 -21.39 42.68
CA GLY A 91 -9.83 -21.96 43.08
C GLY A 91 -11.03 -21.06 42.77
N THR A 92 -10.86 -20.10 41.86
CA THR A 92 -11.92 -19.20 41.41
C THR A 92 -12.50 -19.79 40.12
N ASP A 93 -13.39 -20.77 40.23
CA ASP A 93 -14.09 -21.29 39.06
C ASP A 93 -15.20 -20.31 38.68
N SER A 94 -14.93 -19.38 37.77
CA SER A 94 -15.94 -18.83 36.85
C SER A 94 -15.38 -17.66 36.07
N ILE A 95 -14.84 -17.94 34.89
CA ILE A 95 -15.17 -17.11 33.72
C ILE A 95 -15.36 -18.06 32.54
N GLU A 96 -16.55 -18.64 32.37
CA GLU A 96 -16.99 -19.22 31.09
C GLU A 96 -17.27 -18.08 30.11
N ASP A 97 -16.22 -17.35 29.73
CA ASP A 97 -16.33 -16.31 28.72
C ASP A 97 -16.10 -16.92 27.34
N ARG A 98 -17.18 -16.96 26.58
CA ARG A 98 -17.20 -17.42 25.19
C ARG A 98 -16.26 -16.59 24.31
N GLU A 99 -16.02 -15.33 24.66
CA GLU A 99 -15.05 -14.45 24.02
C GLU A 99 -13.61 -14.93 24.30
N LEU A 100 -13.27 -15.21 25.56
CA LEU A 100 -11.96 -15.76 25.96
C LEU A 100 -11.64 -17.10 25.26
N ALA A 101 -12.63 -17.99 25.17
CA ALA A 101 -12.51 -19.27 24.46
C ALA A 101 -12.30 -19.08 22.94
N SER A 102 -12.80 -17.98 22.38
CA SER A 102 -12.56 -17.61 20.98
C SER A 102 -11.17 -17.01 20.78
N MET A 103 -10.63 -16.27 21.75
CA MET A 103 -9.28 -15.68 21.71
C MET A 103 -8.16 -16.72 21.87
N LEU A 104 -8.43 -17.84 22.53
CA LEU A 104 -7.49 -18.96 22.65
C LEU A 104 -7.29 -19.75 21.33
N LYS A 105 -8.16 -19.53 20.34
CA LYS A 105 -7.99 -20.13 19.02
C LYS A 105 -6.88 -19.39 18.31
N GLU A 106 -5.70 -20.01 18.26
CA GLU A 106 -4.56 -19.49 17.49
C GLU A 106 -4.99 -19.27 16.04
N THR A 107 -4.76 -18.06 15.50
CA THR A 107 -4.93 -17.81 14.07
C THR A 107 -3.86 -18.61 13.31
N ASP A 108 -4.29 -19.61 12.53
CA ASP A 108 -3.39 -20.40 11.68
C ASP A 108 -2.87 -19.54 10.52
N PRO A 109 -1.55 -19.25 10.44
CA PRO A 109 -0.97 -18.48 9.35
C PRO A 109 -1.26 -19.08 7.97
N SER A 110 -1.44 -20.41 7.90
CA SER A 110 -1.73 -21.15 6.66
C SER A 110 -3.09 -20.78 6.07
N TYR A 111 -4.05 -20.33 6.90
CA TYR A 111 -5.36 -19.85 6.44
C TYR A 111 -5.25 -18.50 5.71
N ILE A 112 -4.38 -17.60 6.20
CA ILE A 112 -4.15 -16.29 5.59
C ILE A 112 -3.49 -16.47 4.22
N VAL A 113 -2.47 -17.33 4.12
CA VAL A 113 -1.78 -17.65 2.85
C VAL A 113 -2.74 -18.24 1.82
N ARG A 114 -3.55 -19.24 2.21
CA ARG A 114 -4.55 -19.85 1.31
C ARG A 114 -5.61 -18.85 0.85
N THR A 115 -6.01 -17.92 1.71
CA THR A 115 -6.99 -16.89 1.37
C THR A 115 -6.41 -15.86 0.41
N LEU A 116 -5.14 -15.45 0.62
CA LEU A 116 -4.40 -14.60 -0.30
C LEU A 116 -4.22 -15.26 -1.67
N GLU A 117 -3.79 -16.52 -1.73
CA GLU A 117 -3.67 -17.29 -2.99
C GLU A 117 -5.01 -17.39 -3.72
N THR A 118 -6.10 -17.67 -2.99
CA THR A 118 -7.45 -17.75 -3.57
C THR A 118 -7.90 -16.41 -4.12
N GLN A 119 -7.56 -15.30 -3.46
CA GLN A 119 -7.90 -13.95 -3.92
C GLN A 119 -7.05 -13.52 -5.13
N MET A 120 -5.76 -13.87 -5.17
CA MET A 120 -4.87 -13.61 -6.30
C MET A 120 -5.25 -14.43 -7.54
N GLN A 121 -5.76 -15.66 -7.36
CA GLN A 121 -6.30 -16.50 -8.44
C GLN A 121 -7.70 -16.06 -8.87
N SER A 122 -8.44 -15.34 -8.03
CA SER A 122 -9.75 -14.79 -8.41
C SER A 122 -9.56 -13.50 -9.21
N GLU A 123 -9.78 -13.57 -10.52
CA GLU A 123 -9.69 -12.46 -11.49
C GLU A 123 -10.67 -11.29 -11.25
N LYS A 124 -11.39 -11.27 -10.10
CA LYS A 124 -12.35 -10.22 -9.78
C LYS A 124 -12.33 -9.94 -8.27
N PRO A 125 -11.70 -8.84 -7.82
CA PRO A 125 -11.73 -8.48 -6.41
C PRO A 125 -13.18 -8.16 -6.03
N ARG A 126 -13.84 -9.08 -5.33
CA ARG A 126 -15.14 -8.79 -4.74
C ARG A 126 -14.92 -7.83 -3.59
N THR A 127 -15.45 -6.63 -3.74
CA THR A 127 -15.47 -5.66 -2.65
C THR A 127 -16.23 -6.26 -1.45
N LEU A 128 -15.82 -5.91 -0.23
CA LEU A 128 -16.43 -6.35 1.03
C LEU A 128 -17.99 -6.36 1.01
N PRO A 129 -18.68 -5.37 0.41
CA PRO A 129 -20.14 -5.39 0.27
C PRO A 129 -20.70 -6.60 -0.49
N GLN A 130 -19.99 -7.09 -1.52
CA GLN A 130 -20.45 -8.20 -2.36
C GLN A 130 -20.33 -9.55 -1.65
N VAL A 131 -19.31 -9.72 -0.81
CA VAL A 131 -19.12 -10.94 0.00
C VAL A 131 -20.21 -11.03 1.08
N VAL A 132 -20.54 -9.90 1.71
CA VAL A 132 -21.62 -9.81 2.70
C VAL A 132 -22.99 -10.05 2.05
N ALA A 133 -23.27 -9.45 0.90
CA ALA A 133 -24.52 -9.66 0.17
C ALA A 133 -24.70 -11.14 -0.26
N ALA A 134 -23.64 -11.79 -0.75
CA ALA A 134 -23.68 -13.21 -1.12
C ALA A 134 -23.94 -14.12 0.09
N ARG A 135 -23.43 -13.76 1.28
CA ARG A 135 -23.69 -14.48 2.53
C ARG A 135 -25.15 -14.33 2.98
N LEU A 136 -25.73 -13.14 2.83
CA LEU A 136 -27.13 -12.86 3.18
C LEU A 136 -28.12 -13.61 2.27
N VAL A 137 -27.82 -13.71 0.97
CA VAL A 137 -28.64 -14.47 0.01
C VAL A 137 -28.58 -15.97 0.31
N LYS A 138 -27.39 -16.52 0.59
CA LYS A 138 -27.25 -17.94 0.96
C LYS A 138 -27.89 -18.29 2.31
N GLY A 139 -27.93 -17.36 3.26
CA GLY A 139 -28.62 -17.54 4.54
C GLY A 139 -30.14 -17.62 4.38
N LYS A 140 -30.72 -16.83 3.47
CA LYS A 140 -32.17 -16.79 3.23
C LYS A 140 -32.71 -18.02 2.47
N ALA A 141 -31.89 -18.62 1.60
CA ALA A 141 -32.26 -19.82 0.83
C ALA A 141 -32.20 -21.14 1.62
N ARG A 142 -31.69 -21.13 2.86
CA ARG A 142 -31.55 -22.34 3.69
C ARG A 142 -32.63 -22.47 4.76
N HIS A 143 -33.58 -21.53 4.82
CA HIS A 143 -34.63 -21.43 5.84
C HIS A 143 -36.04 -21.28 5.23
N GLY A 144 -36.21 -21.54 3.94
CA GLY A 144 -37.51 -21.71 3.27
C GLY A 144 -37.54 -23.05 2.56
#